data_AF-A0A2T2YV35-F1
#
_entry.id   AF-A0A2T2YV35-F1
#
_cell.length_a   1.000
_cell.length_b   1.000
_cell.length_c   1.000
_cell.angle_alpha   90.00
_cell.angle_beta   90.00
_cell.angle_gamma   90.00
#
_symmetry.space_group_name_H-M   'P 1'
#
loop_
_entity.id
_entity.type
_entity.pdbx_description
1 polymer ?
#
loop_
_entity_poly.entity_id
_entity_poly.type
_entity_poly.pdbx_seq_one_letter_code
_entity_poly.pdbx_strand_id
1 'polypeptide(L)'
;MGSQLGYILFNILQFVRWAGIIIIAIAGMTLLISEGVKSKLSPGKVLGVAASAIVAAILFWILPTVVNYARVDSNRIVPDQPVGGVYGH
;
A
#
# COMPACT_ATOMS: atom_id res chain seq x y z
N MET A 1 14.44 22.43 1.12
CA MET A 1 13.26 22.72 1.95
C MET A 1 12.04 22.43 1.11
N GLY A 2 11.18 21.49 1.51
CA GLY A 2 10.01 21.10 0.71
C GLY A 2 9.05 22.28 0.55
N SER A 3 8.45 22.44 -0.63
CA SER A 3 7.39 23.43 -0.82
C SER A 3 6.21 23.12 0.11
N GLN A 4 5.44 24.13 0.51
CA GLN A 4 4.23 23.96 1.33
C GLN A 4 3.28 22.91 0.72
N LEU A 5 3.21 22.83 -0.61
CA LEU A 5 2.51 21.78 -1.34
C LEU A 5 3.04 20.37 -1.05
N GLY A 6 4.36 20.17 -1.02
CA GLY A 6 4.98 18.89 -0.69
C GLY A 6 4.62 18.41 0.72
N TYR A 7 4.55 19.32 1.69
CA TYR A 7 4.10 19.00 3.05
C TYR A 7 2.62 18.59 3.09
N ILE A 8 1.75 19.28 2.35
CA ILE A 8 0.32 18.93 2.29
C ILE A 8 0.12 17.56 1.66
N LEU A 9 0.78 17.28 0.54
CA LEU A 9 0.71 15.98 -0.15
C LEU A 9 1.23 14.84 0.72
N PHE A 10 2.30 15.07 1.49
CA PHE A 10 2.80 14.08 2.44
C PHE A 10 1.79 13.77 3.55
N ASN A 11 1.13 14.79 4.11
CA ASN A 11 0.11 14.57 5.15
C ASN A 11 -1.12 13.82 4.61
N ILE A 12 -1.56 14.14 3.38
CA ILE A 12 -2.65 13.39 2.71
C ILE A 12 -2.23 11.93 2.49
N LEU A 13 -1.00 11.70 2.03
CA LEU A 13 -0.47 10.34 1.86
C LEU A 13 -0.48 9.56 3.17
N GLN A 14 -0.03 10.17 4.27
CA GLN A 14 -0.07 9.54 5.59
C GLN A 14 -1.51 9.24 6.02
N PHE A 15 -2.44 10.18 5.84
CA PHE A 15 -3.85 9.97 6.14
C PHE A 15 -4.44 8.78 5.39
N VAL A 16 -4.26 8.72 4.07
CA VAL A 16 -4.78 7.61 3.23
C VAL A 16 -4.21 6.27 3.67
N ARG A 17 -2.92 6.22 4.01
CA ARG A 17 -2.25 5.01 4.52
C ARG A 17 -2.86 4.53 5.84
N TRP A 18 -3.03 5.42 6.81
CA TRP A 18 -3.63 5.07 8.11
C TRP A 18 -5.10 4.69 7.98
N ALA A 19 -5.88 5.45 7.20
CA ALA A 19 -7.29 5.16 6.95
C ALA A 19 -7.49 3.79 6.28
N GLY A 20 -6.65 3.47 5.29
CA GLY A 20 -6.66 2.16 4.62
C GLY A 20 -6.40 0.99 5.58
N ILE A 21 -5.40 1.11 6.46
CA ILE A 21 -5.12 0.08 7.47
C ILE A 21 -6.30 -0.10 8.42
N ILE A 22 -6.91 0.99 8.89
CA ILE A 22 -8.04 0.92 9.82
C ILE A 22 -9.22 0.17 9.18
N ILE A 23 -9.53 0.46 7.91
CA ILE A 23 -10.60 -0.23 7.19
C ILE A 23 -10.31 -1.73 7.05
N ILE A 24 -9.09 -2.10 6.70
CA ILE A 24 -8.68 -3.51 6.57
C ILE A 24 -8.74 -4.23 7.91
N ALA A 25 -8.31 -3.58 8.99
CA ALA A 25 -8.39 -4.13 10.34
C ALA A 25 -9.85 -4.38 10.76
N ILE A 26 -10.74 -3.41 10.52
CA ILE A 26 -12.18 -3.56 10.78
C ILE A 26 -12.74 -4.74 9.97
N ALA A 27 -12.47 -4.80 8.67
CA ALA A 27 -12.95 -5.89 7.81
C ALA A 27 -12.44 -7.27 8.27
N GLY A 28 -11.15 -7.38 8.61
CA GLY A 28 -10.55 -8.61 9.13
C GLY A 28 -11.20 -9.05 10.44
N MET A 29 -11.43 -8.11 11.37
CA MET A 29 -12.12 -8.38 12.63
C MET A 29 -13.56 -8.82 12.41
N THR A 30 -14.31 -8.16 11.52
CA THR A 30 -15.68 -8.56 11.17
C THR A 30 -15.74 -9.99 10.63
N LEU A 31 -14.78 -10.38 9.78
CA LEU A 31 -14.69 -11.75 9.26
C LEU A 31 -14.37 -12.78 10.35
N LEU A 32 -13.42 -12.47 11.23
CA LEU A 32 -13.08 -13.35 12.37
C LEU A 32 -14.27 -13.53 13.32
N ILE A 33 -14.97 -12.44 13.65
CA ILE A 33 -16.18 -12.50 14.49
C ILE A 33 -17.26 -13.33 13.79
N SER A 34 -17.49 -13.12 12.49
CA SER A 34 -18.50 -13.86 11.71
C SER A 34 -18.22 -15.36 11.67
N GLU A 35 -16.96 -15.77 11.52
CA GLU A 35 -16.58 -17.18 11.55
C GLU A 35 -16.60 -17.75 12.98
N GLY A 36 -16.29 -16.94 14.00
CA GLY A 36 -16.33 -17.33 15.41
C GLY A 36 -17.75 -17.58 15.91
N VAL A 37 -18.70 -16.73 15.54
CA VAL A 37 -20.13 -16.91 15.84
C VAL A 37 -20.69 -18.17 15.17
N LYS A 38 -20.20 -18.54 13.99
CA LYS A 38 -20.56 -19.79 13.30
C LYS A 38 -19.98 -21.06 13.97
N SER A 39 -19.29 -20.93 15.11
CA SER A 39 -18.92 -22.03 16.02
C SER A 39 -17.95 -23.09 15.44
N LYS A 40 -17.28 -22.84 14.30
CA LYS A 40 -16.34 -23.80 13.68
C LYS A 40 -15.05 -23.15 13.14
N LEU A 41 -14.48 -22.21 13.87
CA LEU A 41 -13.12 -21.75 13.55
C LEU A 41 -12.12 -22.84 13.93
N SER A 42 -11.74 -23.67 12.96
CA SER A 42 -10.50 -24.42 13.10
C SER A 42 -9.33 -23.43 13.21
N PRO A 43 -8.30 -23.70 14.02
CA PRO A 43 -7.14 -22.82 14.16
C PRO A 43 -6.54 -22.39 12.81
N GLY A 44 -6.58 -23.27 11.80
CA GLY A 44 -6.11 -22.96 10.45
C GLY A 44 -6.92 -21.88 9.72
N LYS A 45 -8.25 -21.82 9.92
CA LYS A 45 -9.08 -20.75 9.32
C LYS A 45 -8.78 -19.38 9.92
N VAL A 46 -8.58 -19.32 11.25
CA VAL A 46 -8.20 -18.07 11.94
C VAL A 46 -6.89 -17.54 11.38
N LEU A 47 -5.90 -18.42 11.27
CA LEU A 47 -4.59 -18.07 10.70
C LEU A 47 -4.71 -17.62 9.24
N GLY A 48 -5.55 -18.27 8.44
CA GLY A 48 -5.80 -17.85 7.06
C GLY A 48 -6.40 -16.45 6.94
N VAL A 49 -7.43 -16.13 7.74
CA VAL A 49 -8.06 -14.80 7.75
C VAL A 49 -7.09 -13.75 8.28
N ALA A 50 -6.36 -14.04 9.35
CA ALA A 50 -5.35 -13.13 9.89
C ALA A 50 -4.21 -12.85 8.89
N ALA A 51 -3.65 -13.90 8.27
CA ALA A 51 -2.58 -13.77 7.28
C ALA A 51 -3.03 -12.98 6.04
N SER A 52 -4.25 -13.25 5.53
CA SER A 52 -4.80 -12.52 4.40
C SER A 52 -5.08 -11.05 4.72
N ALA A 53 -5.56 -10.74 5.93
CA ALA A 53 -5.71 -9.36 6.40
C ALA A 53 -4.36 -8.63 6.50
N ILE A 54 -3.31 -9.30 6.99
CA ILE A 54 -1.94 -8.73 7.06
C ILE A 54 -1.41 -8.45 5.65
N VAL A 55 -1.52 -9.41 4.72
CA VAL A 55 -1.06 -9.23 3.34
C VAL A 55 -1.82 -8.08 2.67
N ALA A 56 -3.14 -8.01 2.84
CA ALA A 56 -3.94 -6.90 2.34
C ALA A 56 -3.45 -5.56 2.92
N ALA A 57 -3.22 -5.48 4.22
CA ALA A 57 -2.72 -4.26 4.87
C ALA A 57 -1.38 -3.80 4.28
N ILE A 58 -0.45 -4.73 4.08
CA ILE A 58 0.86 -4.44 3.47
C ILE A 58 0.70 -3.93 2.03
N LEU A 59 -0.12 -4.60 1.21
CA LEU A 59 -0.35 -4.21 -0.18
C LEU A 59 -0.94 -2.80 -0.28
N PHE A 60 -1.97 -2.51 0.51
CA PHE A 60 -2.61 -1.19 0.53
C PHE A 60 -1.71 -0.09 1.11
N TRP A 61 -0.82 -0.43 2.06
CA TRP A 61 0.15 0.51 2.60
C TRP A 61 1.21 0.93 1.57
N ILE A 62 1.67 -0.03 0.77
CA ILE A 62 2.73 0.18 -0.22
C ILE A 62 2.18 0.81 -1.52
N LEU A 63 0.92 0.55 -1.86
CA LEU A 63 0.27 0.96 -3.12
C LEU A 63 0.49 2.44 -3.49
N PRO A 64 0.27 3.43 -2.60
CA PRO A 64 0.47 4.84 -2.94
C PRO A 64 1.92 5.15 -3.33
N THR A 65 2.86 4.45 -2.70
CA THR A 65 4.30 4.58 -2.99
C THR A 65 4.61 4.03 -4.38
N VAL A 66 4.09 2.86 -4.70
CA VAL A 66 4.28 2.21 -6.01
C VAL A 66 3.66 3.05 -7.11
N VAL A 67 2.45 3.57 -6.92
CA VAL A 67 1.80 4.48 -7.88
C VAL A 67 2.63 5.75 -8.09
N ASN A 68 3.22 6.30 -7.03
CA ASN A 68 4.07 7.48 -7.14
C ASN A 68 5.36 7.20 -7.93
N TYR A 69 6.04 6.08 -7.66
CA TYR A 69 7.20 5.64 -8.43
C TYR A 69 6.84 5.38 -9.91
N ALA A 70 5.75 4.67 -10.17
CA ALA A 70 5.29 4.39 -11.53
C ALA A 70 4.97 5.67 -12.32
N ARG A 71 4.42 6.71 -11.68
CA ARG A 71 4.22 8.03 -12.30
C ARG A 71 5.53 8.73 -12.64
N VAL A 72 6.51 8.68 -11.74
CA VAL A 72 7.82 9.30 -11.97
C VAL A 72 8.55 8.61 -13.11
N ASP A 73 8.56 7.27 -13.14
CA ASP A 73 9.19 6.50 -14.21
C ASP A 73 8.47 6.68 -15.56
N SER A 74 7.13 6.71 -15.58
CA SER A 74 6.37 6.94 -16.82
C SER A 74 6.56 8.34 -17.40
N ASN A 75 6.78 9.35 -16.54
CA ASN A 75 7.06 10.72 -16.96
C ASN A 75 8.53 10.95 -17.33
N ARG A 76 9.40 9.98 -17.04
CA ARG A 76 10.78 9.98 -17.47
C ARG A 76 10.82 9.34 -18.85
N ILE A 77 10.47 10.12 -19.88
CA ILE A 77 10.79 9.77 -21.26
C ILE A 77 12.30 9.61 -21.28
N VAL A 78 12.78 8.37 -21.32
CA VAL A 78 14.19 8.08 -21.63
C VAL A 78 14.36 8.68 -23.03
N PRO A 79 15.11 9.78 -23.21
CA PRO A 79 15.47 10.19 -24.56
C PRO A 79 16.16 8.98 -25.17
N ASP A 80 15.97 8.68 -26.46
CA ASP A 80 16.69 7.61 -27.18
C ASP A 80 18.20 7.82 -27.02
N GLN A 81 18.73 7.34 -25.91
CA GLN A 81 20.13 7.35 -25.57
C GLN A 81 20.52 5.89 -25.70
N PRO A 82 21.39 5.54 -26.65
CA PRO A 82 21.82 4.16 -26.80
C PRO A 82 22.31 3.66 -25.44
N VAL A 83 21.89 2.45 -25.06
CA VAL A 83 22.30 1.80 -23.81
C VAL A 83 23.83 1.83 -23.74
N GLY A 84 24.39 2.67 -22.86
CA GLY A 84 25.83 2.99 -22.80
C GLY A 84 26.20 4.47 -23.03
N GLY A 85 25.24 5.36 -23.26
CA GLY A 85 25.46 6.80 -23.42
C GLY A 85 26.00 7.48 -22.16
N VAL A 86 27.22 7.99 -22.27
CA VAL A 86 28.06 8.57 -21.23
C VAL A 86 27.38 9.73 -20.48
N TYR A 87 27.43 9.69 -19.14
CA TYR A 87 27.20 10.85 -18.28
C TYR A 87 28.15 11.99 -18.67
N GLY A 88 27.62 13.08 -19.20
CA GLY A 88 28.40 14.26 -19.55
C GLY A 88 27.57 15.54 -19.52
N HIS A 89 27.80 16.32 -18.45
CA HIS A 89 27.34 17.67 -18.09
C HIS A 89 26.13 17.77 -17.14
#